data_AF-A0A2V8ECF1-F1
#
_entry.id   AF-A0A2V8ECF1-F1
#
_cell.length_a   1.000
_cell.length_b   1.000
_cell.length_c   1.000
_cell.angle_alpha   90.00
_cell.angle_beta   90.00
_cell.angle_gamma   90.00
#
_symmetry.space_group_name_H-M   'P 1'
#
loop_
_entity.id
_entity.type
_entity.pdbx_description
1 polymer ?
#
loop_
_entity_poly.entity_id
_entity_poly.type
_entity_poly.pdbx_seq_one_letter_code
_entity_poly.pdbx_strand_id
1 'polypeptide(L)'
;MPSHSKWESLPTEAINPSTLAIDKLPATDIVDSMLTEDRKMLAAVQRERDRIAVGVDIITRALRKGGRIIFVGAGTSGRLGLLESAEMPPTFGTRHELVLAVVAGGKDAVLHAKEGVEDRYDEGSRSVKRLSPSANDVVIVVSASGMTPFVRGALSRARRAGSKIIFVTCDPRTELQTFVDLTIAPAVGPEVIAGSTRLKAGTATKIVLNMLTTASMIRIGKTYGNLMVDVKTGSEKLRDRARRIITIVTGLEYDDADRLLRRAHWNVKAAIVMQKAGLSYARAMSRLRRADDFVREAIGEDVEPRLRELLGTAGHA
;
A
#
# COMPACT_ATOMS: atom_id res chain seq x y z
N MET A 1 9.45 40.17 -19.42
CA MET A 1 8.85 39.66 -18.17
C MET A 1 9.86 38.74 -17.51
N PRO A 2 10.09 38.82 -16.19
CA PRO A 2 11.00 37.87 -15.56
C PRO A 2 10.46 36.46 -15.79
N SER A 3 11.29 35.57 -16.34
CA SER A 3 10.93 34.17 -16.53
C SER A 3 10.94 33.48 -15.16
N HIS A 4 9.81 33.51 -14.46
CA HIS A 4 9.67 32.75 -13.23
C HIS A 4 9.64 31.25 -13.56
N SER A 5 10.31 30.45 -12.73
CA SER A 5 10.27 29.00 -12.87
C SER A 5 8.87 28.52 -12.54
N LYS A 6 8.27 27.73 -13.43
CA LYS A 6 6.95 27.10 -13.17
C LYS A 6 6.94 26.17 -11.94
N TRP A 7 8.12 25.79 -11.44
CA TRP A 7 8.29 24.93 -10.27
C TRP A 7 8.33 25.74 -8.96
N GLU A 8 8.69 27.03 -9.02
CA GLU A 8 8.90 27.90 -7.86
C GLU A 8 7.63 28.06 -7.01
N SER A 9 6.45 28.01 -7.63
CA SER A 9 5.18 28.15 -6.93
C SER A 9 4.74 26.88 -6.17
N LEU A 10 5.42 25.74 -6.36
CA LEU A 10 5.04 24.47 -5.75
C LEU A 10 5.40 24.43 -4.26
N PRO A 11 4.55 23.88 -3.37
CA PRO A 11 4.85 23.82 -1.94
C PRO A 11 6.01 22.87 -1.66
N THR A 12 6.23 21.91 -2.57
CA THR A 12 7.33 20.93 -2.52
C THR A 12 8.69 21.53 -2.81
N GLU A 13 8.74 22.67 -3.53
CA GLU A 13 9.98 23.39 -3.86
C GLU A 13 10.24 24.58 -2.91
N ALA A 14 9.29 24.88 -2.02
CA ALA A 14 9.39 26.01 -1.11
C ALA A 14 10.53 25.83 -0.11
N ILE A 15 11.15 26.94 0.27
CA ILE A 15 12.18 27.00 1.32
C ILE A 15 11.51 26.84 2.68
N ASN A 16 12.07 25.99 3.54
CA ASN A 16 11.60 25.83 4.90
C ASN A 16 12.20 26.90 5.83
N PRO A 17 11.38 27.81 6.40
CA PRO A 17 11.89 28.85 7.29
C PRO A 17 12.48 28.31 8.60
N SER A 18 12.11 27.09 9.00
CA SER A 18 12.62 26.46 10.23
C SER A 18 14.01 25.82 10.06
N THR A 19 14.53 25.70 8.83
CA THR A 19 15.81 25.02 8.55
C THR A 19 16.76 25.82 7.66
N LEU A 20 16.66 27.15 7.66
CA LEU A 20 17.44 28.06 6.80
C LEU A 20 18.96 27.87 6.89
N ALA A 21 19.48 27.50 8.06
CA ALA A 21 20.90 27.33 8.33
C ALA A 21 21.23 25.91 8.84
N ILE A 22 20.47 24.90 8.40
CA ILE A 22 20.64 23.50 8.84
C ILE A 22 22.05 22.95 8.59
N ASP A 23 22.77 23.49 7.61
CA ASP A 23 24.16 23.15 7.27
C ASP A 23 25.18 23.59 8.33
N LYS A 24 24.82 24.52 9.22
CA LYS A 24 25.69 25.04 10.30
C LYS A 24 25.46 24.35 11.64
N LEU A 25 24.44 23.51 11.73
CA LEU A 25 24.04 22.85 12.96
C LEU A 25 24.95 21.64 13.25
N PRO A 26 25.21 21.31 14.53
CA PRO A 26 25.80 20.03 14.88
C PRO A 26 24.84 18.88 14.51
N ALA A 27 25.38 17.67 14.35
CA ALA A 27 24.61 16.53 13.86
C ALA A 27 23.34 16.24 14.69
N THR A 28 23.39 16.39 16.02
CA THR A 28 22.22 16.22 16.90
C THR A 28 21.09 17.18 16.55
N ASP A 29 21.40 18.46 16.37
CA ASP A 29 20.41 19.50 16.07
C ASP A 29 19.86 19.36 14.64
N ILE A 30 20.66 18.85 13.69
CA ILE A 30 20.19 18.45 12.37
C ILE A 30 19.13 17.36 12.50
N VAL A 31 19.41 16.30 13.27
CA VAL A 31 18.47 15.20 13.50
C VAL A 31 17.21 15.69 14.20
N ASP A 32 17.32 16.53 15.21
CA ASP A 32 16.16 17.09 15.93
C ASP A 32 15.29 17.98 15.02
N SER A 33 15.92 18.74 14.12
CA SER A 33 15.23 19.52 13.09
C SER A 33 14.45 18.60 12.13
N MET A 34 15.06 17.51 11.68
CA MET A 34 14.41 16.50 10.83
C MET A 34 13.22 15.84 11.53
N LEU A 35 13.40 15.38 12.77
CA LEU A 35 12.33 14.76 13.55
C LEU A 35 11.17 15.72 13.81
N THR A 36 11.47 16.99 14.06
CA THR A 36 10.46 18.03 14.28
C THR A 36 9.62 18.27 13.04
N GLU A 37 10.25 18.31 11.86
CA GLU A 37 9.55 18.40 10.59
C GLU A 37 8.73 17.14 10.31
N ASP A 38 9.29 15.95 10.51
CA ASP A 38 8.65 14.67 10.22
C ASP A 38 7.34 14.49 11.00
N ARG A 39 7.22 15.00 12.24
CA ARG A 39 5.96 14.98 13.01
C ARG A 39 4.80 15.64 12.25
N LYS A 40 5.05 16.67 11.45
CA LYS A 40 4.02 17.38 10.68
C LYS A 40 3.39 16.50 9.60
N MET A 41 4.13 15.50 9.10
CA MET A 41 3.66 14.61 8.04
C MET A 41 2.46 13.76 8.50
N LEU A 42 2.46 13.29 9.75
CA LEU A 42 1.37 12.46 10.28
C LEU A 42 0.07 13.24 10.39
N ALA A 43 0.13 14.48 10.84
CA ALA A 43 -1.03 15.37 10.86
C ALA A 43 -1.56 15.63 9.43
N ALA A 44 -0.68 15.73 8.43
CA ALA A 44 -1.09 15.86 7.04
C ALA A 44 -1.80 14.61 6.51
N VAL A 45 -1.29 13.41 6.81
CA VAL A 45 -1.95 12.15 6.46
C VAL A 45 -3.29 11.99 7.19
N GLN A 46 -3.36 12.38 8.47
CA GLN A 46 -4.58 12.31 9.26
C GLN A 46 -5.72 13.15 8.66
N ARG A 47 -5.40 14.33 8.11
CA ARG A 47 -6.38 15.17 7.41
C ARG A 47 -6.95 14.52 6.15
N GLU A 48 -6.22 13.58 5.55
CA GLU A 48 -6.63 12.84 4.36
C GLU A 48 -7.38 11.53 4.69
N ARG A 49 -7.61 11.22 5.98
CA ARG A 49 -8.24 9.96 6.45
C ARG A 49 -9.47 9.56 5.62
N ASP A 50 -10.41 10.47 5.43
CA ASP A 50 -11.69 10.14 4.79
C ASP A 50 -11.49 9.87 3.28
N ARG A 51 -10.57 10.59 2.64
CA ARG A 51 -10.20 10.33 1.24
C ARG A 51 -9.46 9.01 1.09
N ILE A 52 -8.57 8.67 2.02
CA ILE A 52 -7.90 7.37 2.07
C ILE A 52 -8.94 6.26 2.20
N ALA A 53 -9.95 6.42 3.08
CA ALA A 53 -11.04 5.45 3.23
C ALA A 53 -11.86 5.27 1.93
N VAL A 54 -12.17 6.36 1.22
CA VAL A 54 -12.81 6.27 -0.11
C VAL A 54 -11.91 5.52 -1.10
N GLY A 55 -10.60 5.74 -1.06
CA GLY A 55 -9.63 5.02 -1.87
C GLY A 55 -9.62 3.52 -1.58
N VAL A 56 -9.68 3.13 -0.30
CA VAL A 56 -9.82 1.74 0.13
C VAL A 56 -11.09 1.10 -0.44
N ASP A 57 -12.22 1.81 -0.43
CA ASP A 57 -13.47 1.28 -1.00
C ASP A 57 -13.45 1.18 -2.54
N ILE A 58 -12.75 2.07 -3.24
CA ILE A 58 -12.50 1.95 -4.69
C ILE A 58 -11.69 0.68 -4.98
N ILE A 59 -10.58 0.49 -4.27
CA ILE A 59 -9.68 -0.65 -4.45
C ILE A 59 -10.38 -1.96 -4.09
N THR A 60 -11.05 -2.01 -2.93
CA THR A 60 -11.78 -3.20 -2.47
C THR A 60 -12.81 -3.65 -3.51
N ARG A 61 -13.59 -2.72 -4.08
CA ARG A 61 -14.58 -3.06 -5.11
C ARG A 61 -13.93 -3.61 -6.38
N ALA A 62 -12.81 -3.05 -6.80
CA ALA A 62 -12.07 -3.53 -7.97
C ALA A 62 -11.51 -4.95 -7.74
N LEU A 63 -10.86 -5.19 -6.59
CA LEU A 63 -10.31 -6.49 -6.24
C LEU A 63 -11.39 -7.59 -6.18
N ARG A 64 -12.57 -7.29 -5.61
CA ARG A 64 -13.71 -8.22 -5.58
C ARG A 64 -14.24 -8.57 -6.98
N LYS A 65 -14.05 -7.70 -7.96
CA LYS A 65 -14.40 -7.94 -9.37
C LYS A 65 -13.27 -8.61 -10.17
N GLY A 66 -12.19 -9.04 -9.50
CA GLY A 66 -11.02 -9.63 -10.15
C GLY A 66 -10.08 -8.63 -10.82
N GLY A 67 -10.22 -7.34 -10.51
CA GLY A 67 -9.32 -6.28 -10.96
C GLY A 67 -7.97 -6.28 -10.24
N ARG A 68 -7.02 -5.50 -10.78
CA ARG A 68 -5.67 -5.34 -10.23
C ARG A 68 -5.44 -3.93 -9.70
N ILE A 69 -4.38 -3.77 -8.92
CA ILE A 69 -3.83 -2.47 -8.55
C ILE A 69 -2.58 -2.23 -9.39
N ILE A 70 -2.45 -1.05 -9.99
CA ILE A 70 -1.27 -0.67 -10.78
C ILE A 70 -0.73 0.65 -10.25
N PHE A 71 0.41 0.60 -9.55
CA PHE A 71 1.15 1.79 -9.15
C PHE A 71 1.92 2.39 -10.31
N VAL A 72 1.94 3.72 -10.42
CA VAL A 72 2.74 4.43 -11.42
C VAL A 72 3.42 5.65 -10.82
N GLY A 73 4.72 5.80 -11.04
CA GLY A 73 5.46 6.97 -10.58
C GLY A 73 6.87 7.07 -11.18
N ALA A 74 7.56 8.16 -10.87
CA ALA A 74 8.97 8.36 -11.19
C ALA A 74 9.81 8.47 -9.90
N GLY A 75 11.12 8.23 -10.00
CA GLY A 75 12.04 8.38 -8.87
C GLY A 75 11.55 7.68 -7.60
N THR A 76 11.58 8.41 -6.47
CA THR A 76 11.10 7.91 -5.17
C THR A 76 9.64 7.45 -5.22
N SER A 77 8.75 8.20 -5.86
CA SER A 77 7.33 7.84 -5.98
C SER A 77 7.12 6.50 -6.67
N GLY A 78 7.84 6.25 -7.77
CA GLY A 78 7.80 4.96 -8.47
C GLY A 78 8.36 3.82 -7.61
N ARG A 79 9.47 4.06 -6.91
CA ARG A 79 10.09 3.05 -6.02
C ARG A 79 9.20 2.68 -4.84
N LEU A 80 8.46 3.64 -4.26
CA LEU A 80 7.49 3.36 -3.21
C LEU A 80 6.34 2.47 -3.72
N GLY A 81 5.81 2.74 -4.92
CA GLY A 81 4.82 1.85 -5.54
C GLY A 81 5.36 0.43 -5.82
N LEU A 82 6.62 0.32 -6.23
CA LEU A 82 7.30 -0.96 -6.39
C LEU A 82 7.48 -1.71 -5.07
N LEU A 83 7.86 -1.00 -4.00
CA LEU A 83 7.98 -1.56 -2.66
C LEU A 83 6.65 -2.19 -2.21
N GLU A 84 5.54 -1.46 -2.33
CA GLU A 84 4.22 -1.99 -2.00
C GLU A 84 3.89 -3.24 -2.80
N SER A 85 4.08 -3.21 -4.12
CA SER A 85 3.84 -4.35 -5.00
C SER A 85 4.63 -5.60 -4.57
N ALA A 86 5.90 -5.43 -4.19
CA ALA A 86 6.77 -6.52 -3.76
C ALA A 86 6.34 -7.16 -2.43
N GLU A 87 5.71 -6.40 -1.53
CA GLU A 87 5.29 -6.87 -0.21
C GLU A 87 3.92 -7.58 -0.21
N MET A 88 3.13 -7.46 -1.28
CA MET A 88 1.79 -8.08 -1.35
C MET A 88 1.82 -9.62 -1.37
N PRO A 89 2.69 -10.31 -2.13
CA PRO A 89 2.73 -11.77 -2.13
C PRO A 89 3.15 -12.39 -0.79
N PRO A 90 4.24 -11.95 -0.11
CA PRO A 90 4.64 -12.56 1.16
C PRO A 90 3.68 -12.23 2.32
N THR A 91 3.04 -11.06 2.28
CA THR A 91 2.14 -10.61 3.37
C THR A 91 0.72 -11.13 3.23
N PHE A 92 0.13 -11.05 2.03
CA PHE A 92 -1.31 -11.35 1.82
C PHE A 92 -1.55 -12.55 0.90
N GLY A 93 -0.52 -13.33 0.60
CA GLY A 93 -0.68 -14.58 -0.16
C GLY A 93 -0.96 -14.35 -1.63
N THR A 94 -0.87 -13.11 -2.09
CA THR A 94 -1.35 -12.71 -3.41
C THR A 94 -0.45 -13.25 -4.53
N ARG A 95 -1.01 -13.26 -5.74
CA ARG A 95 -0.22 -13.44 -6.96
C ARG A 95 0.53 -12.14 -7.28
N HIS A 96 1.71 -12.25 -7.90
CA HIS A 96 2.50 -11.07 -8.29
C HIS A 96 1.75 -10.17 -9.28
N GLU A 97 0.80 -10.71 -10.04
CA GLU A 97 0.03 -9.94 -11.02
C GLU A 97 -1.11 -9.12 -10.40
N LEU A 98 -1.45 -9.34 -9.12
CA LEU A 98 -2.56 -8.63 -8.47
C LEU A 98 -2.22 -7.16 -8.19
N VAL A 99 -0.98 -6.89 -7.79
CA VAL A 99 -0.49 -5.55 -7.49
C VAL A 99 0.82 -5.34 -8.24
N LEU A 100 0.79 -4.44 -9.21
CA LEU A 100 1.88 -4.16 -10.14
C LEU A 100 2.41 -2.75 -9.93
N ALA A 101 3.65 -2.51 -10.35
CA ALA A 101 4.25 -1.18 -10.32
C ALA A 101 4.94 -0.84 -11.64
N VAL A 102 4.82 0.43 -12.04
CA VAL A 102 5.47 1.03 -13.20
C VAL A 102 6.33 2.20 -12.71
N VAL A 103 7.63 2.08 -12.92
CA VAL A 103 8.62 3.11 -12.59
C VAL A 103 9.11 3.75 -13.88
N ALA A 104 9.12 5.08 -13.95
CA ALA A 104 9.73 5.81 -15.05
C ALA A 104 11.20 5.38 -15.23
N GLY A 105 11.61 5.05 -16.45
CA GLY A 105 12.95 4.51 -16.75
C GLY A 105 13.10 2.99 -16.56
N GLY A 106 12.05 2.29 -16.13
CA GLY A 106 12.01 0.82 -16.08
C GLY A 106 12.83 0.20 -14.93
N LYS A 107 13.24 -1.05 -15.10
CA LYS A 107 13.92 -1.84 -14.04
C LYS A 107 15.22 -1.20 -13.57
N ASP A 108 16.02 -0.64 -14.48
CA ASP A 108 17.29 0.00 -14.12
C ASP A 108 17.08 1.23 -13.22
N ALA A 109 15.96 1.94 -13.39
CA ALA A 109 15.65 3.13 -12.60
C ALA A 109 15.34 2.80 -11.13
N VAL A 110 15.13 1.51 -10.81
CA VAL A 110 14.92 1.03 -9.45
C VAL A 110 16.20 1.18 -8.63
N LEU A 111 17.33 0.70 -9.16
CA LEU A 111 18.62 0.70 -8.47
C LEU A 111 19.38 2.02 -8.63
N HIS A 112 19.20 2.69 -9.78
CA HIS A 112 19.93 3.91 -10.11
C HIS A 112 18.97 5.01 -10.53
N ALA A 113 19.22 6.25 -10.10
CA ALA A 113 18.45 7.38 -10.64
C ALA A 113 18.78 7.54 -12.13
N LYS A 114 17.75 7.74 -12.95
CA LYS A 114 17.89 8.12 -14.35
C LYS A 114 17.20 9.47 -14.53
N GLU A 115 17.99 10.52 -14.76
CA GLU A 115 17.45 11.87 -14.97
C GLU A 115 16.72 11.97 -16.31
N GLY A 116 15.72 12.85 -16.40
CA GLY A 116 14.96 13.13 -17.63
C GLY A 116 13.94 12.05 -18.06
N VAL A 117 13.94 10.86 -17.45
CA VAL A 117 12.91 9.83 -17.76
C VAL A 117 11.52 10.23 -17.30
N GLU A 118 11.44 11.08 -16.28
CA GLU A 118 10.19 11.60 -15.71
C GLU A 118 9.49 12.61 -16.62
N ASP A 119 10.23 13.23 -17.54
CA ASP A 119 9.72 14.18 -18.53
C ASP A 119 9.11 13.51 -19.78
N ARG A 120 9.21 12.18 -19.87
CA ARG A 120 8.75 11.42 -21.06
C ARG A 120 7.28 11.03 -20.95
N TYR A 121 6.38 11.94 -21.36
CA TYR A 121 4.93 11.70 -21.41
C TYR A 121 4.54 10.40 -22.13
N ASP A 122 5.01 10.21 -23.37
CA ASP A 122 4.66 9.04 -24.18
C ASP A 122 5.09 7.72 -23.54
N GLU A 123 6.23 7.72 -22.84
CA GLU A 123 6.72 6.51 -22.17
C GLU A 123 5.83 6.13 -20.99
N GLY A 124 5.26 7.10 -20.27
CA GLY A 124 4.24 6.84 -19.26
C GLY A 124 3.01 6.14 -19.84
N SER A 125 2.49 6.67 -20.95
CA SER A 125 1.36 6.04 -21.64
C SER A 125 1.70 4.63 -22.15
N ARG A 126 2.87 4.43 -22.74
CA ARG A 126 3.31 3.12 -23.26
C ARG A 126 3.51 2.12 -22.13
N SER A 127 4.10 2.54 -21.02
CA SER A 127 4.37 1.67 -19.86
C SER A 127 3.09 1.12 -19.26
N VAL A 128 2.08 1.97 -19.05
CA VAL A 128 0.77 1.54 -18.58
C VAL A 128 0.07 0.68 -19.65
N LYS A 129 0.17 1.04 -20.95
CA LYS A 129 -0.42 0.25 -22.04
C LYS A 129 0.08 -1.20 -22.07
N ARG A 130 1.37 -1.44 -21.80
CA ARG A 130 1.96 -2.79 -21.78
C ARG A 130 1.31 -3.73 -20.75
N LEU A 131 0.73 -3.18 -19.68
CA LEU A 131 0.03 -3.97 -18.66
C LEU A 131 -1.42 -4.29 -19.04
N SER A 132 -1.90 -3.80 -20.19
CA SER A 132 -3.28 -3.94 -20.67
C SER A 132 -4.31 -3.65 -19.58
N PRO A 133 -4.32 -2.42 -19.01
CA PRO A 133 -5.30 -2.05 -17.99
C PRO A 133 -6.71 -2.11 -18.56
N SER A 134 -7.67 -2.31 -17.68
CA SER A 134 -9.10 -2.42 -17.99
C SER A 134 -9.94 -1.59 -17.02
N ALA A 135 -11.25 -1.52 -17.27
CA ALA A 135 -12.20 -0.86 -16.39
C ALA A 135 -12.36 -1.52 -15.01
N ASN A 136 -11.84 -2.74 -14.84
CA ASN A 136 -11.81 -3.43 -13.55
C ASN A 136 -10.58 -3.05 -12.71
N ASP A 137 -9.54 -2.49 -13.32
CA ASP A 137 -8.30 -2.15 -12.63
C ASP A 137 -8.36 -0.78 -11.94
N VAL A 138 -7.58 -0.63 -10.87
CA VAL A 138 -7.30 0.67 -10.23
C VAL A 138 -5.86 1.06 -10.50
N VAL A 139 -5.67 2.24 -11.07
CA VAL A 139 -4.36 2.82 -11.30
C VAL A 139 -4.11 3.88 -10.22
N ILE A 140 -3.09 3.64 -9.39
CA ILE A 140 -2.67 4.55 -8.34
C ILE A 140 -1.43 5.30 -8.82
N VAL A 141 -1.60 6.58 -9.11
CA VAL A 141 -0.53 7.41 -9.65
C VAL A 141 0.07 8.26 -8.54
N VAL A 142 1.40 8.30 -8.47
CA VAL A 142 2.12 8.93 -7.37
C VAL A 142 3.09 9.97 -7.93
N SER A 143 2.93 11.23 -7.52
CA SER A 143 3.85 12.32 -7.83
C SER A 143 3.73 13.41 -6.75
N ALA A 144 4.83 13.66 -6.03
CA ALA A 144 4.85 14.67 -4.97
C ALA A 144 4.46 16.07 -5.48
N SER A 145 4.98 16.47 -6.64
CA SER A 145 4.71 17.77 -7.28
C SER A 145 3.42 17.80 -8.11
N GLY A 146 2.95 16.64 -8.57
CA GLY A 146 1.79 16.51 -9.46
C GLY A 146 1.95 17.07 -10.87
N MET A 147 3.17 17.43 -11.25
CA MET A 147 3.49 18.03 -12.55
C MET A 147 4.28 17.10 -13.48
N THR A 148 4.68 15.92 -13.00
CA THR A 148 5.55 14.97 -13.70
C THR A 148 4.94 14.47 -15.04
N PRO A 149 5.52 14.77 -16.21
CA PRO A 149 4.95 14.42 -17.51
C PRO A 149 4.71 12.92 -17.73
N PHE A 150 5.63 12.05 -17.31
CA PHE A 150 5.47 10.58 -17.36
C PHE A 150 4.19 10.14 -16.67
N VAL A 151 3.92 10.67 -15.48
CA VAL A 151 2.71 10.41 -14.71
C VAL A 151 1.46 10.89 -15.46
N ARG A 152 1.50 12.05 -16.11
CA ARG A 152 0.38 12.57 -16.91
C ARG A 152 0.09 11.68 -18.13
N GLY A 153 1.11 11.12 -18.78
CA GLY A 153 0.94 10.17 -19.87
C GLY A 153 0.33 8.85 -19.41
N ALA A 154 0.77 8.35 -18.25
CA ALA A 154 0.20 7.17 -17.62
C ALA A 154 -1.29 7.36 -17.26
N LEU A 155 -1.64 8.51 -16.67
CA LEU A 155 -3.02 8.91 -16.36
C LEU A 155 -3.91 8.91 -17.60
N SER A 156 -3.44 9.49 -18.71
CA SER A 156 -4.18 9.51 -19.97
C SER A 156 -4.49 8.09 -20.46
N ARG A 157 -3.51 7.17 -20.38
CA ARG A 157 -3.72 5.77 -20.78
C ARG A 157 -4.69 5.04 -19.86
N ALA A 158 -4.56 5.21 -18.54
CA ALA A 158 -5.46 4.60 -17.56
C ALA A 158 -6.92 5.03 -17.79
N ARG A 159 -7.14 6.32 -18.04
CA ARG A 159 -8.48 6.86 -18.32
C ARG A 159 -9.08 6.29 -19.61
N ARG A 160 -8.29 6.20 -20.68
CA ARG A 160 -8.74 5.57 -21.94
C ARG A 160 -9.09 4.09 -21.77
N ALA A 161 -8.50 3.41 -20.81
CA ALA A 161 -8.81 2.02 -20.48
C ALA A 161 -10.05 1.86 -19.57
N GLY A 162 -10.62 2.98 -19.09
CA GLY A 162 -11.75 2.99 -18.16
C GLY A 162 -11.38 2.64 -16.72
N SER A 163 -10.08 2.51 -16.40
CA SER A 163 -9.62 2.20 -15.04
C SER A 163 -9.98 3.31 -14.08
N LYS A 164 -10.26 2.96 -12.83
CA LYS A 164 -10.38 3.96 -11.75
C LYS A 164 -9.01 4.49 -11.39
N ILE A 165 -8.92 5.79 -11.16
CA ILE A 165 -7.66 6.48 -10.94
C ILE A 165 -7.65 7.14 -9.56
N ILE A 166 -6.68 6.75 -8.74
CA ILE A 166 -6.37 7.43 -7.48
C ILE A 166 -5.04 8.16 -7.67
N PHE A 167 -5.01 9.45 -7.37
CA PHE A 167 -3.81 10.27 -7.45
C PHE A 167 -3.31 10.63 -6.05
N VAL A 168 -2.05 10.30 -5.76
CA VAL A 168 -1.38 10.61 -4.49
C VAL A 168 -0.31 11.66 -4.74
N THR A 169 -0.41 12.78 -4.05
CA THR A 169 0.49 13.94 -4.19
C THR A 169 0.71 14.66 -2.87
N CYS A 170 1.66 15.59 -2.81
CA CYS A 170 1.83 16.48 -1.66
C CYS A 170 1.49 17.94 -1.99
N ASP A 171 1.05 18.24 -3.21
CA ASP A 171 0.47 19.54 -3.57
C ASP A 171 -1.08 19.47 -3.60
N PRO A 172 -1.77 20.03 -2.59
CA PRO A 172 -3.24 20.07 -2.57
C PRO A 172 -3.84 20.95 -3.68
N ARG A 173 -3.04 21.80 -4.33
CA ARG A 173 -3.47 22.74 -5.39
C ARG A 173 -3.37 22.15 -6.80
N THR A 174 -3.03 20.86 -6.92
CA THR A 174 -2.84 20.20 -8.22
C THR A 174 -4.07 20.34 -9.14
N GLU A 175 -3.83 20.70 -10.39
CA GLU A 175 -4.88 20.77 -11.43
C GLU A 175 -5.37 19.38 -11.88
N LEU A 176 -4.65 18.31 -11.52
CA LEU A 176 -4.99 16.94 -11.89
C LEU A 176 -6.26 16.41 -11.22
N GLN A 177 -6.83 17.14 -10.25
CA GLN A 177 -8.05 16.73 -9.55
C GLN A 177 -9.23 16.46 -10.50
N THR A 178 -9.30 17.18 -11.63
CA THR A 178 -10.36 17.00 -12.64
C THR A 178 -10.13 15.79 -13.57
N PHE A 179 -8.92 15.24 -13.55
CA PHE A 179 -8.51 14.14 -14.43
C PHE A 179 -8.61 12.75 -13.80
N VAL A 180 -8.84 12.68 -12.49
CA VAL A 180 -8.80 11.46 -11.68
C VAL A 180 -10.09 11.26 -10.88
N ASP A 181 -10.35 10.04 -10.41
CA ASP A 181 -11.56 9.75 -9.62
C ASP A 181 -11.40 10.16 -8.14
N LEU A 182 -10.17 10.16 -7.63
CA LEU A 182 -9.85 10.53 -6.25
C LEU A 182 -8.45 11.12 -6.16
N THR A 183 -8.31 12.24 -5.46
CA THR A 183 -7.00 12.82 -5.11
C THR A 183 -6.79 12.73 -3.60
N ILE A 184 -5.68 12.13 -3.17
CA ILE A 184 -5.20 12.10 -1.79
C ILE A 184 -3.97 12.99 -1.73
N ALA A 185 -4.05 14.10 -0.99
CA ALA A 185 -3.05 15.16 -1.04
C ALA A 185 -2.55 15.56 0.36
N PRO A 186 -1.80 14.70 1.09
CA PRO A 186 -1.20 15.07 2.36
C PRO A 186 -0.23 16.24 2.19
N ALA A 187 -0.69 17.44 2.54
CA ALA A 187 0.09 18.67 2.49
C ALA A 187 1.11 18.72 3.64
N VAL A 188 2.32 18.22 3.38
CA VAL A 188 3.41 18.09 4.37
C VAL A 188 4.25 19.37 4.54
N GLY A 189 4.04 20.36 3.67
CA GLY A 189 4.78 21.63 3.64
C GLY A 189 6.21 21.50 3.08
N PRO A 190 7.01 22.57 3.21
CA PRO A 190 8.41 22.59 2.78
C PRO A 190 9.24 21.48 3.42
N GLU A 191 10.17 20.90 2.67
CA GLU A 191 11.11 19.90 3.17
C GLU A 191 12.27 20.56 3.95
N VAL A 192 12.92 19.82 4.85
CA VAL A 192 14.11 20.31 5.59
C VAL A 192 15.23 20.78 4.65
N ILE A 193 15.35 20.11 3.50
CA ILE A 193 16.15 20.53 2.35
C ILE A 193 15.15 20.82 1.23
N ALA A 194 15.06 22.07 0.81
CA ALA A 194 14.09 22.51 -0.20
C ALA A 194 14.14 21.60 -1.46
N GLY A 195 12.98 21.20 -1.96
CA GLY A 195 12.84 20.29 -3.11
C GLY A 195 13.13 18.80 -2.82
N SER A 196 13.70 18.44 -1.66
CA SER A 196 14.05 17.05 -1.33
C SER A 196 12.83 16.21 -0.89
N THR A 197 11.87 16.05 -1.80
CA THR A 197 10.59 15.35 -1.57
C THR A 197 10.73 13.84 -1.27
N ARG A 198 11.95 13.29 -1.32
CA ARG A 198 12.21 11.93 -0.83
C ARG A 198 12.05 11.79 0.70
N LEU A 199 11.94 12.91 1.42
CA LEU A 199 11.84 12.99 2.87
C LEU A 199 10.37 12.93 3.32
N LYS A 200 9.78 14.01 3.86
CA LYS A 200 8.42 13.98 4.42
C LYS A 200 7.38 13.57 3.39
N ALA A 201 7.45 14.11 2.18
CA ALA A 201 6.51 13.78 1.11
C ALA A 201 6.58 12.29 0.75
N GLY A 202 7.79 11.74 0.64
CA GLY A 202 8.03 10.31 0.44
C GLY A 202 7.47 9.45 1.57
N THR A 203 7.71 9.84 2.82
CA THR A 203 7.24 9.08 3.99
C THR A 203 5.71 9.16 4.14
N ALA A 204 5.10 10.33 3.98
CA ALA A 204 3.64 10.48 3.97
C ALA A 204 3.00 9.66 2.84
N THR A 205 3.61 9.68 1.65
CA THR A 205 3.20 8.84 0.53
C THR A 205 3.24 7.36 0.91
N LYS A 206 4.34 6.85 1.47
CA LYS A 206 4.46 5.46 1.93
C LYS A 206 3.31 5.10 2.87
N ILE A 207 3.04 5.93 3.87
CA ILE A 207 1.97 5.70 4.85
C ILE A 207 0.62 5.59 4.15
N VAL A 208 0.31 6.51 3.23
CA VAL A 208 -0.93 6.48 2.43
C VAL A 208 -1.01 5.18 1.61
N LEU A 209 0.06 4.80 0.91
CA LEU A 209 0.05 3.58 0.10
C LEU A 209 -0.15 2.33 0.96
N ASN A 210 0.52 2.23 2.12
CA ASN A 210 0.32 1.14 3.06
C ASN A 210 -1.12 1.06 3.57
N MET A 211 -1.75 2.21 3.86
CA MET A 211 -3.14 2.25 4.29
C MET A 211 -4.06 1.76 3.17
N LEU A 212 -3.87 2.24 1.94
CA LEU A 212 -4.66 1.83 0.77
C LEU A 212 -4.55 0.32 0.51
N THR A 213 -3.34 -0.24 0.51
CA THR A 213 -3.11 -1.66 0.22
C THR A 213 -3.57 -2.54 1.39
N THR A 214 -3.10 -2.28 2.60
CA THR A 214 -3.39 -3.09 3.79
C THR A 214 -4.87 -3.11 4.12
N ALA A 215 -5.52 -1.94 4.18
CA ALA A 215 -6.94 -1.88 4.51
C ALA A 215 -7.80 -2.56 3.43
N SER A 216 -7.43 -2.44 2.16
CA SER A 216 -8.14 -3.15 1.08
C SER A 216 -7.99 -4.67 1.20
N MET A 217 -6.79 -5.16 1.55
CA MET A 217 -6.54 -6.59 1.76
C MET A 217 -7.34 -7.12 2.96
N ILE A 218 -7.42 -6.36 4.06
CA ILE A 218 -8.30 -6.68 5.20
C ILE A 218 -9.76 -6.79 4.73
N ARG A 219 -10.22 -5.83 3.91
CA ARG A 219 -11.59 -5.75 3.38
C ARG A 219 -11.94 -6.81 2.32
N ILE A 220 -10.98 -7.63 1.90
CA ILE A 220 -11.19 -8.82 1.06
C ILE A 220 -10.78 -10.11 1.79
N GLY A 221 -10.79 -10.09 3.12
CA GLY A 221 -10.67 -11.29 3.94
C GLY A 221 -9.25 -11.81 4.11
N LYS A 222 -8.20 -11.04 3.80
CA LYS A 222 -6.79 -11.52 3.93
C LYS A 222 -6.31 -11.66 5.38
N THR A 223 -7.08 -11.16 6.35
CA THR A 223 -6.79 -11.26 7.78
C THR A 223 -7.93 -11.92 8.55
N TYR A 224 -7.63 -12.39 9.76
CA TYR A 224 -8.62 -12.81 10.75
C TYR A 224 -8.24 -12.18 12.09
N GLY A 225 -9.04 -11.22 12.56
CA GLY A 225 -8.55 -10.24 13.54
C GLY A 225 -7.35 -9.49 12.96
N ASN A 226 -6.27 -9.41 13.73
CA ASN A 226 -4.98 -8.85 13.28
C ASN A 226 -3.99 -9.92 12.77
N LEU A 227 -4.44 -11.18 12.58
CA LEU A 227 -3.58 -12.27 12.13
C LEU A 227 -3.54 -12.38 10.60
N MET A 228 -2.33 -12.57 10.08
CA MET A 228 -2.02 -12.76 8.66
C MET A 228 -2.34 -14.20 8.22
N VAL A 229 -3.61 -14.52 8.06
CA VAL A 229 -4.09 -15.89 7.75
C VAL A 229 -3.95 -16.30 6.29
N ASP A 230 -3.52 -15.40 5.41
CA ASP A 230 -3.27 -15.70 3.99
C ASP A 230 -1.76 -15.60 3.68
N VAL A 231 -0.90 -16.06 4.58
CA VAL A 231 0.56 -15.97 4.45
C VAL A 231 1.12 -17.04 3.51
N LYS A 232 2.10 -16.69 2.65
CA LYS A 232 2.87 -17.70 1.89
C LYS A 232 3.92 -18.37 2.76
N THR A 233 3.98 -19.69 2.74
CA THR A 233 4.86 -20.52 3.58
C THR A 233 6.15 -20.93 2.86
N GLY A 234 6.74 -19.99 2.11
CA GLY A 234 7.94 -20.21 1.29
C GLY A 234 9.27 -20.16 2.03
N SER A 235 9.27 -19.77 3.31
CA SER A 235 10.45 -19.78 4.18
C SER A 235 10.12 -20.39 5.53
N GLU A 236 11.15 -20.85 6.26
CA GLU A 236 10.99 -21.43 7.59
C GLU A 236 10.31 -20.46 8.57
N LYS A 237 10.72 -19.19 8.59
CA LYS A 237 10.07 -18.13 9.37
C LYS A 237 8.56 -18.02 9.10
N LEU A 238 8.16 -18.14 7.84
CA LEU A 238 6.74 -18.03 7.46
C LEU A 238 5.96 -19.32 7.77
N ARG A 239 6.62 -20.49 7.72
CA ARG A 239 6.05 -21.76 8.19
C ARG A 239 5.83 -21.77 9.70
N ASP A 240 6.80 -21.29 10.47
CA ASP A 240 6.64 -21.12 11.93
C ASP A 240 5.48 -20.17 12.24
N ARG A 241 5.41 -19.01 11.57
CA ARG A 241 4.29 -18.08 11.71
C ARG A 241 2.94 -18.74 11.43
N ALA A 242 2.85 -19.56 10.38
CA ALA A 242 1.62 -20.30 10.08
C ALA A 242 1.23 -21.23 11.23
N ARG A 243 2.17 -22.00 11.79
CA ARG A 243 1.93 -22.89 12.94
C ARG A 243 1.44 -22.12 14.16
N ARG A 244 2.13 -21.02 14.50
CA ARG A 244 1.73 -20.13 15.59
C ARG A 244 0.33 -19.57 15.41
N ILE A 245 -0.05 -19.17 14.20
CA ILE A 245 -1.41 -18.70 13.91
C ILE A 245 -2.43 -19.81 14.17
N ILE A 246 -2.16 -21.04 13.74
CA ILE A 246 -3.05 -22.18 14.01
C ILE A 246 -3.17 -22.44 15.51
N THR A 247 -2.07 -22.49 16.25
CA THR A 247 -2.10 -22.63 17.71
C THR A 247 -2.90 -21.50 18.37
N ILE A 248 -2.66 -20.25 17.97
CA ILE A 248 -3.38 -19.09 18.48
C ILE A 248 -4.88 -19.18 18.20
N VAL A 249 -5.30 -19.64 17.04
CA VAL A 249 -6.74 -19.65 16.67
C VAL A 249 -7.46 -20.89 17.21
N THR A 250 -6.79 -22.03 17.27
CA THR A 250 -7.42 -23.34 17.50
C THR A 250 -7.14 -23.92 18.88
N GLY A 251 -6.06 -23.50 19.55
CA GLY A 251 -5.58 -24.11 20.78
C GLY A 251 -4.88 -25.44 20.61
N LEU A 252 -4.59 -25.83 19.36
CA LEU A 252 -3.76 -27.00 19.11
C LEU A 252 -2.32 -26.75 19.54
N GLU A 253 -1.71 -27.81 20.07
CA GLU A 253 -0.27 -27.88 20.28
C GLU A 253 0.48 -27.71 18.96
N TYR A 254 1.74 -27.27 19.06
CA TYR A 254 2.55 -26.89 17.89
C TYR A 254 2.69 -28.00 16.85
N ASP A 255 2.85 -29.24 17.29
CA ASP A 255 3.00 -30.41 16.39
C ASP A 255 1.68 -30.81 15.72
N ASP A 256 0.55 -30.65 16.43
CA ASP A 256 -0.78 -30.84 15.85
C ASP A 256 -1.11 -29.75 14.82
N ALA A 257 -0.70 -28.51 15.10
CA ALA A 257 -0.80 -27.41 14.16
C ALA A 257 -0.03 -27.71 12.86
N ASP A 258 1.17 -28.30 12.93
CA ASP A 258 1.92 -28.72 11.73
C ASP A 258 1.21 -29.82 10.95
N ARG A 259 0.76 -30.88 11.64
CA ARG A 259 0.03 -31.99 11.00
C ARG A 259 -1.21 -31.47 10.27
N LEU A 260 -1.96 -30.56 10.89
CA LEU A 260 -3.12 -29.92 10.30
C LEU A 260 -2.73 -29.06 9.07
N LEU A 261 -1.68 -28.25 9.17
CA LEU A 261 -1.21 -27.43 8.04
C LEU A 261 -0.78 -28.30 6.85
N ARG A 262 -0.09 -29.41 7.08
CA ARG A 262 0.27 -30.36 6.00
C ARG A 262 -0.97 -30.93 5.31
N ARG A 263 -1.98 -31.33 6.09
CA ARG A 263 -3.28 -31.80 5.56
C ARG A 263 -4.05 -30.71 4.81
N ALA A 264 -3.85 -29.45 5.17
CA ALA A 264 -4.44 -28.29 4.51
C ALA A 264 -3.58 -27.75 3.36
N HIS A 265 -2.55 -28.48 2.92
CA HIS A 265 -1.60 -28.05 1.88
C HIS A 265 -0.97 -26.68 2.18
N TRP A 266 -0.65 -26.44 3.45
CA TRP A 266 -0.13 -25.19 3.99
C TRP A 266 -1.03 -23.95 3.78
N ASN A 267 -2.32 -24.15 3.51
CA ASN A 267 -3.30 -23.09 3.50
C ASN A 267 -3.84 -22.86 4.91
N VAL A 268 -3.44 -21.74 5.52
CA VAL A 268 -3.76 -21.40 6.92
C VAL A 268 -5.27 -21.18 7.12
N LYS A 269 -5.96 -20.47 6.21
CA LYS A 269 -7.42 -20.31 6.27
C LYS A 269 -8.15 -21.65 6.25
N ALA A 270 -7.76 -22.52 5.32
CA ALA A 270 -8.36 -23.84 5.20
C ALA A 270 -8.11 -24.68 6.45
N ALA A 271 -6.90 -24.67 7.00
CA ALA A 271 -6.57 -25.35 8.26
C ALA A 271 -7.47 -24.89 9.41
N ILE A 272 -7.66 -23.57 9.58
CA ILE A 272 -8.55 -23.01 10.60
C ILE A 272 -9.98 -23.56 10.42
N VAL A 273 -10.52 -23.50 9.21
CA VAL A 273 -11.89 -23.97 8.92
C VAL A 273 -12.01 -25.48 9.10
N MET A 274 -11.02 -26.26 8.67
CA MET A 274 -10.97 -27.71 8.87
C MET A 274 -11.07 -28.06 10.35
N GLN A 275 -10.28 -27.39 11.19
CA GLN A 275 -10.26 -27.66 12.63
C GLN A 275 -11.53 -27.19 13.33
N LYS A 276 -11.99 -25.97 13.07
CA LYS A 276 -13.13 -25.37 13.76
C LYS A 276 -14.48 -25.95 13.33
N ALA A 277 -14.59 -26.43 12.09
CA ALA A 277 -15.83 -26.98 11.55
C ALA A 277 -15.80 -28.51 11.35
N GLY A 278 -14.71 -29.19 11.69
CA GLY A 278 -14.57 -30.64 11.50
C GLY A 278 -14.66 -31.07 10.02
N LEU A 279 -14.14 -30.25 9.10
CA LEU A 279 -14.30 -30.45 7.66
C LEU A 279 -13.04 -31.02 7.00
N SER A 280 -13.24 -31.71 5.87
CA SER A 280 -12.15 -32.01 4.93
C SER A 280 -11.65 -30.75 4.24
N TYR A 281 -10.43 -30.78 3.70
CA TYR A 281 -9.86 -29.64 2.96
C TYR A 281 -10.78 -29.13 1.84
N ALA A 282 -11.33 -30.03 1.03
CA ALA A 282 -12.23 -29.64 -0.06
C ALA A 282 -13.51 -28.95 0.43
N ARG A 283 -14.10 -29.45 1.53
CA ARG A 283 -15.29 -28.83 2.16
C ARG A 283 -14.95 -27.49 2.82
N ALA A 284 -13.78 -27.38 3.47
CA ALA A 284 -13.29 -26.14 4.06
C ALA A 284 -13.07 -25.06 2.99
N MET A 285 -12.42 -25.39 1.87
CA MET A 285 -12.26 -24.47 0.72
C MET A 285 -13.59 -24.06 0.12
N SER A 286 -14.55 -24.99 -0.01
CA SER A 286 -15.90 -24.64 -0.47
C SER A 286 -16.62 -23.70 0.48
N ARG A 287 -16.42 -23.86 1.79
CA ARG A 287 -17.03 -23.01 2.83
C ARG A 287 -16.41 -21.62 2.83
N LEU A 288 -15.09 -21.51 2.69
CA LEU A 288 -14.37 -20.24 2.51
C LEU A 288 -14.88 -19.46 1.29
N ARG A 289 -15.02 -20.14 0.14
CA ARG A 289 -15.55 -19.49 -1.07
C ARG A 289 -16.96 -18.92 -0.91
N ARG A 290 -17.84 -19.62 -0.18
CA ARG A 290 -19.20 -19.12 0.12
C ARG A 290 -19.21 -17.94 1.09
N ALA A 291 -18.14 -17.79 1.85
CA ALA A 291 -17.93 -16.73 2.83
C ALA A 291 -17.01 -15.62 2.29
N ASP A 292 -16.86 -15.51 0.96
CA ASP A 292 -15.96 -14.54 0.30
C ASP A 292 -14.54 -14.51 0.89
N ASP A 293 -13.99 -15.68 1.22
CA ASP A 293 -12.68 -15.90 1.84
C ASP A 293 -12.49 -15.29 3.24
N PHE A 294 -13.56 -14.82 3.89
CA PHE A 294 -13.53 -14.38 5.29
C PHE A 294 -13.60 -15.57 6.24
N VAL A 295 -12.53 -15.77 7.03
CA VAL A 295 -12.46 -16.86 8.01
C VAL A 295 -13.56 -16.74 9.07
N ARG A 296 -13.77 -15.52 9.58
CA ARG A 296 -14.82 -15.20 10.58
C ARG A 296 -16.18 -15.70 10.14
N GLU A 297 -16.61 -15.31 8.95
CA GLU A 297 -17.90 -15.74 8.36
C GLU A 297 -17.92 -17.24 8.07
N ALA A 298 -16.79 -17.79 7.61
CA ALA A 298 -16.70 -19.22 7.31
C ALA A 298 -16.91 -20.08 8.57
N ILE A 299 -16.44 -19.68 9.74
CA ILE A 299 -16.56 -20.49 10.98
C ILE A 299 -17.62 -19.99 11.96
N GLY A 300 -18.10 -18.75 11.82
CA GLY A 300 -19.05 -18.13 12.74
C GLY A 300 -18.46 -17.78 14.11
N GLU A 301 -17.15 -17.51 14.19
CA GLU A 301 -16.42 -17.25 15.43
C GLU A 301 -15.58 -15.97 15.30
N ASP A 302 -15.39 -15.26 16.42
CA ASP A 302 -14.44 -14.16 16.55
C ASP A 302 -13.17 -14.61 17.27
N VAL A 303 -12.00 -14.23 16.73
CA VAL A 303 -10.71 -14.49 17.36
C VAL A 303 -10.34 -13.45 18.42
N GLU A 304 -10.96 -12.27 18.39
CA GLU A 304 -10.58 -11.14 19.24
C GLU A 304 -10.58 -11.50 20.75
N PRO A 305 -11.61 -12.16 21.32
CA PRO A 305 -11.60 -12.51 22.74
C PRO A 305 -10.39 -13.35 23.13
N ARG A 306 -10.03 -14.31 22.28
CA ARG A 306 -8.87 -15.20 22.48
C ARG A 306 -7.54 -14.46 22.34
N LEU A 307 -7.45 -13.50 21.41
CA LEU A 307 -6.25 -12.65 21.31
C LEU A 307 -6.07 -11.79 22.55
N ARG A 308 -7.17 -11.25 23.12
CA ARG A 308 -7.12 -10.44 24.35
C ARG A 308 -6.70 -11.28 25.55
N GLU A 309 -7.20 -12.50 25.65
CA GLU A 309 -6.82 -13.48 26.68
C GLU A 309 -5.30 -13.77 26.63
N LEU A 310 -4.76 -14.07 25.44
CA LEU A 310 -3.32 -14.34 25.26
C LEU A 310 -2.42 -13.15 25.62
N LEU A 311 -2.93 -11.92 25.51
CA LEU A 311 -2.20 -10.71 25.89
C LEU A 311 -2.38 -10.34 27.38
N GLY A 312 -3.15 -11.11 28.15
CA GLY A 312 -3.47 -10.77 29.55
C GLY A 312 -4.36 -9.52 29.66
N THR A 313 -5.05 -9.14 28.59
CA THR A 313 -5.89 -7.93 28.51
C THR A 313 -7.39 -8.24 28.66
N ALA A 314 -7.73 -9.35 29.34
CA ALA A 314 -9.11 -9.73 29.62
C ALA A 314 -9.69 -8.85 30.73
N GLY A 315 -10.25 -7.70 30.34
CA GLY A 315 -10.94 -6.75 31.21
C GLY A 315 -10.77 -5.33 30.68
N HIS A 316 -11.80 -4.50 30.78
CA HIS A 316 -11.94 -3.17 30.17
C HIS A 316 -12.42 -3.20 28.70
N ALA A 317 -13.55 -3.89 28.49
CA ALA A 317 -14.57 -3.45 27.53
C ALA A 317 -15.54 -2.52 28.27
#